data_AF-A0AAT9GRP6-F1
#
_entry.id   AF-A0AAT9GRP6-F1
#
_cell.length_a   1.000
_cell.length_b   1.000
_cell.length_c   1.000
_cell.angle_alpha   90.00
_cell.angle_beta   90.00
_cell.angle_gamma   90.00
#
_symmetry.space_group_name_H-M   'P 1'
#
loop_
_entity.id
_entity.type
_entity.pdbx_description
1 polymer ?
#
loop_
_entity_poly.entity_id
_entity_poly.type
_entity_poly.pdbx_seq_one_letter_code
_entity_poly.pdbx_strand_id
1 'polypeptide(L)'
;MIFPYPRRKDLNIILFTSIFSTEKSLAEITIKLSYIIRILAIFRVSNLYWISDYKNKKIIDIISDIIDYALLPPYLKKEIPIKKNLKKVGLLNPINIPSHIVSKEPIEGEYRLGKKGIFGLKNKLKTNARIILITNTKPLQVKEYTFYPYYLGFKMHFIDYEKLRDFNNLIIASRSGKNPLEFANEIRSLYEREGISLLIGPPQGGLLKKEVKSFEHIYNFIPNQGVKDIRAEEALVSSLSILNFILG
;
A
#
# COMPACT_ATOMS: atom_id res chain seq x y z
N MET A 1 16.11 -5.91 15.85
CA MET A 1 14.99 -6.14 14.92
C MET A 1 15.49 -5.79 13.52
N ILE A 2 15.46 -6.73 12.57
CA ILE A 2 15.87 -6.44 11.18
C ILE A 2 14.65 -5.85 10.48
N PHE A 3 14.74 -4.59 10.05
CA PHE A 3 13.67 -3.96 9.28
C PHE A 3 13.61 -4.58 7.88
N PRO A 4 12.42 -4.86 7.33
CA PRO A 4 12.32 -5.45 6.01
C PRO A 4 12.75 -4.46 4.92
N TYR A 5 13.55 -4.94 3.98
CA TYR A 5 13.78 -4.24 2.70
C TYR A 5 12.51 -4.25 1.84
N PRO A 6 12.35 -3.28 0.93
CA PRO A 6 11.38 -3.40 -0.16
C PRO A 6 11.55 -4.71 -0.92
N ARG A 7 10.49 -5.15 -1.61
CA ARG A 7 10.59 -6.28 -2.53
C ARG A 7 11.57 -5.97 -3.66
N ARG A 8 12.21 -7.02 -4.20
CA ARG A 8 13.20 -6.87 -5.29
C ARG A 8 12.57 -6.39 -6.59
N LYS A 9 11.37 -6.89 -6.90
CA LYS A 9 10.54 -6.47 -8.03
C LYS A 9 9.21 -5.92 -7.51
N ASP A 10 8.61 -5.05 -8.30
CA ASP A 10 7.38 -4.38 -7.90
C ASP A 10 6.24 -5.37 -7.73
N LEU A 11 5.57 -5.25 -6.59
CA LEU A 11 4.27 -5.88 -6.34
C LEU A 11 3.26 -4.75 -6.26
N ASN A 12 2.46 -4.60 -7.31
CA ASN A 12 1.47 -3.56 -7.46
C ASN A 12 0.08 -4.12 -7.17
N ILE A 13 -0.78 -3.30 -6.58
CA ILE A 13 -2.18 -3.63 -6.33
C ILE A 13 -3.05 -2.64 -7.07
N ILE A 14 -4.07 -3.14 -7.76
CA ILE A 14 -5.06 -2.33 -8.45
C ILE A 14 -6.43 -2.59 -7.82
N LEU A 15 -7.02 -1.53 -7.27
CA LEU A 15 -8.35 -1.51 -6.65
C LEU A 15 -9.26 -0.49 -7.32
N PHE A 16 -10.55 -0.60 -7.06
CA PHE A 16 -11.58 0.28 -7.57
C PHE A 16 -12.11 1.17 -6.45
N THR A 17 -12.39 2.45 -6.71
CA THR A 17 -12.97 3.33 -5.67
C THR A 17 -14.38 2.90 -5.28
N SER A 18 -15.08 2.15 -6.14
CA SER A 18 -16.39 1.56 -5.87
C SER A 18 -16.41 0.54 -4.74
N ILE A 19 -15.25 0.07 -4.26
CA ILE A 19 -15.21 -0.75 -3.04
C ILE A 19 -15.76 0.02 -1.83
N PHE A 20 -15.78 1.35 -1.86
CA PHE A 20 -16.34 2.21 -0.81
C PHE A 20 -17.81 2.59 -1.03
N SER A 21 -18.49 1.95 -1.98
CA SER A 21 -19.88 2.28 -2.35
C SER A 21 -20.90 1.99 -1.24
N THR A 22 -20.57 1.08 -0.32
CA THR A 22 -21.45 0.63 0.77
C THR A 22 -21.33 1.46 2.05
N GLU A 23 -20.19 2.12 2.23
CA GLU A 23 -19.82 2.85 3.44
C GLU A 23 -20.51 4.22 3.45
N LYS A 24 -21.29 4.48 4.50
CA LYS A 24 -22.15 5.67 4.61
C LYS A 24 -21.48 6.81 5.38
N SER A 25 -20.43 6.50 6.14
CA SER A 25 -19.76 7.45 7.02
C SER A 25 -18.25 7.51 6.80
N LEU A 26 -17.64 8.66 7.13
CA LEU A 26 -16.17 8.82 7.12
C LEU A 26 -15.48 7.81 8.04
N ALA A 27 -16.13 7.43 9.14
CA ALA A 27 -15.59 6.45 10.08
C ALA A 27 -15.48 5.05 9.45
N GLU A 28 -16.53 4.58 8.77
CA GLU A 28 -16.53 3.30 8.04
C GLU A 28 -15.46 3.28 6.95
N ILE A 29 -15.37 4.35 6.14
CA ILE A 29 -14.33 4.50 5.10
C ILE A 29 -12.94 4.43 5.74
N THR A 30 -12.73 5.13 6.86
CA THR A 30 -11.43 5.16 7.54
C THR A 30 -11.03 3.79 8.08
N ILE A 31 -11.96 3.04 8.68
CA ILE A 31 -11.71 1.68 9.20
C ILE A 31 -11.35 0.75 8.05
N LYS A 32 -12.15 0.73 6.98
CA LYS A 32 -11.89 -0.11 5.81
C LYS A 32 -10.55 0.21 5.15
N LEU A 33 -10.27 1.49 4.93
CA LEU A 33 -8.99 1.93 4.37
C LEU A 33 -7.83 1.59 5.31
N SER A 34 -8.03 1.65 6.63
CA SER A 34 -7.02 1.21 7.60
C SER A 34 -6.64 -0.27 7.42
N TYR A 35 -7.63 -1.15 7.22
CA TYR A 35 -7.36 -2.56 6.92
C TYR A 35 -6.57 -2.72 5.63
N ILE A 36 -6.99 -2.05 4.56
CA ILE A 36 -6.29 -2.09 3.26
C ILE A 36 -4.85 -1.63 3.41
N ILE A 37 -4.60 -0.44 3.97
CA ILE A 37 -3.24 0.11 4.15
C ILE A 37 -2.36 -0.88 4.93
N ARG A 38 -2.89 -1.49 5.99
CA ARG A 38 -2.15 -2.50 6.76
C ARG A 38 -1.80 -3.72 5.94
N ILE A 39 -2.76 -4.28 5.21
CA ILE A 39 -2.53 -5.44 4.35
C ILE A 39 -1.42 -5.13 3.34
N LEU A 40 -1.50 -3.98 2.65
CA LEU A 40 -0.49 -3.55 1.68
C LEU A 40 0.89 -3.41 2.32
N ALA A 41 0.97 -2.84 3.53
CA ALA A 41 2.21 -2.68 4.25
C ALA A 41 2.82 -4.02 4.70
N ILE A 42 1.99 -4.97 5.18
CA ILE A 42 2.41 -6.31 5.59
C ILE A 42 3.10 -7.04 4.43
N PHE A 43 2.51 -6.97 3.23
CA PHE A 43 3.03 -7.70 2.07
C PHE A 43 4.06 -6.92 1.24
N ARG A 44 4.50 -5.75 1.74
CA ARG A 44 5.51 -4.88 1.12
C ARG A 44 5.16 -4.50 -0.31
N VAL A 45 3.90 -4.13 -0.53
CA VAL A 45 3.40 -3.64 -1.81
C VAL A 45 4.17 -2.40 -2.23
N SER A 46 4.58 -2.30 -3.49
CA SER A 46 5.31 -1.15 -4.04
C SER A 46 4.36 0.00 -4.37
N ASN A 47 3.30 -0.30 -5.13
CA ASN A 47 2.39 0.70 -5.64
C ASN A 47 0.93 0.25 -5.49
N LEU A 48 0.06 1.18 -5.12
CA LEU A 48 -1.40 1.05 -5.09
C LEU A 48 -1.98 1.94 -6.18
N TYR A 49 -2.71 1.34 -7.12
CA TYR A 49 -3.44 2.02 -8.16
C TYR A 49 -4.93 1.98 -7.86
N TRP A 50 -5.58 3.13 -7.90
CA TRP A 50 -7.03 3.26 -7.79
C TRP A 50 -7.63 3.58 -9.14
N ILE A 51 -8.60 2.78 -9.57
CA ILE A 51 -9.47 3.08 -10.69
C ILE A 51 -10.65 3.88 -10.18
N SER A 52 -10.84 5.09 -10.69
CA SER A 52 -11.91 5.98 -10.27
C SER A 52 -13.25 5.65 -10.95
N ASP A 53 -13.84 4.51 -10.59
CA ASP A 53 -15.12 4.03 -11.12
C ASP A 53 -16.34 4.47 -10.28
N TYR A 54 -16.11 5.09 -9.11
CA TYR A 54 -17.18 5.59 -8.25
C TYR A 54 -17.55 7.04 -8.54
N LYS A 55 -18.85 7.32 -8.65
CA LYS A 55 -19.38 8.66 -8.98
C LYS A 55 -19.00 9.75 -7.98
N ASN A 56 -18.77 9.38 -6.72
CA ASN A 56 -18.45 10.34 -5.67
C ASN A 56 -16.97 10.74 -5.70
N LYS A 57 -16.64 11.81 -6.43
CA LYS A 57 -15.26 12.33 -6.52
C LYS A 57 -14.63 12.66 -5.17
N LYS A 58 -15.41 12.97 -4.12
CA LYS A 58 -14.87 13.25 -2.77
C LYS A 58 -14.15 12.05 -2.17
N ILE A 59 -14.42 10.82 -2.64
CA ILE A 59 -13.73 9.62 -2.13
C ILE A 59 -12.24 9.66 -2.42
N ILE A 60 -11.84 10.25 -3.56
CA ILE A 60 -10.44 10.37 -3.98
C ILE A 60 -9.66 11.21 -2.96
N ASP A 61 -10.23 12.35 -2.57
CA ASP A 61 -9.61 13.24 -1.58
C ASP A 61 -9.53 12.58 -0.21
N ILE A 62 -10.58 11.84 0.20
CA ILE A 62 -10.59 11.11 1.47
C ILE A 62 -9.52 10.02 1.49
N ILE A 63 -9.44 9.20 0.43
CA ILE A 63 -8.45 8.14 0.29
C ILE A 63 -7.04 8.72 0.34
N SER A 64 -6.79 9.78 -0.44
CA SER A 64 -5.47 10.44 -0.51
C SER A 64 -5.05 10.98 0.84
N ASP A 65 -5.91 11.78 1.47
CA ASP A 65 -5.63 12.39 2.77
C ASP A 65 -5.32 11.33 3.84
N ILE A 66 -6.12 10.26 3.90
CA ILE A 66 -5.96 9.21 4.92
C ILE A 66 -4.70 8.38 4.67
N ILE A 67 -4.40 7.98 3.43
CA ILE A 67 -3.20 7.20 3.11
C ILE A 67 -1.93 8.01 3.38
N ASP A 68 -1.89 9.27 2.94
CA ASP A 68 -0.75 10.17 3.20
C ASP A 68 -0.53 10.35 4.70
N TYR A 69 -1.62 10.55 5.47
CA TYR A 69 -1.56 10.64 6.92
C TYR A 69 -1.07 9.32 7.56
N ALA A 70 -1.56 8.18 7.06
CA ALA A 70 -1.25 6.87 7.62
C ALA A 70 0.23 6.51 7.46
N LEU A 71 0.80 6.72 6.27
CA LEU A 71 2.19 6.37 5.93
C LEU A 71 3.22 7.34 6.53
N LEU A 72 2.81 8.53 6.94
CA LEU A 72 3.72 9.51 7.55
C LEU A 72 4.20 9.05 8.94
N PRO A 73 5.50 9.24 9.29
CA PRO A 73 5.98 8.97 10.65
C PRO A 73 5.20 9.72 11.73
N PRO A 74 4.97 9.13 12.92
CA PRO A 74 4.13 9.72 13.98
C PRO A 74 4.51 11.16 14.37
N TYR A 75 5.81 11.48 14.40
CA TYR A 75 6.28 12.83 14.76
C TYR A 75 5.99 13.88 13.68
N LEU A 76 5.83 13.49 12.42
CA LEU A 76 5.46 14.40 11.33
C LEU A 76 3.95 14.59 11.19
N LYS A 77 3.13 13.69 11.75
CA LYS A 77 1.65 13.80 11.71
C LYS A 77 1.14 15.08 12.37
N LYS A 78 1.86 15.59 13.37
CA LYS A 78 1.55 16.83 14.09
C LYS A 78 1.67 18.09 13.20
N GLU A 79 2.43 18.00 12.11
CA GLU A 79 2.63 19.11 11.16
C GLU A 79 1.55 19.14 10.07
N ILE A 80 0.66 18.14 10.03
CA ILE A 80 -0.44 18.10 9.06
C ILE A 80 -1.54 19.08 9.52
N PRO A 81 -2.00 19.98 8.65
CA PRO A 81 -3.09 20.89 8.99
C PRO A 81 -4.39 20.12 9.25
N ILE A 82 -5.27 20.70 10.07
CA ILE A 82 -6.58 20.12 10.36
C ILE A 82 -7.40 20.06 9.08
N LYS A 83 -7.72 18.85 8.61
CA LYS A 83 -8.56 18.60 7.43
C LYS A 83 -9.84 17.88 7.84
N LYS A 84 -10.96 18.18 7.16
CA LYS A 84 -12.26 17.52 7.39
C LYS A 84 -12.19 16.01 7.17
N ASN A 85 -11.43 15.57 6.16
CA ASN A 85 -11.24 14.16 5.82
C ASN A 85 -10.44 13.39 6.89
N LEU A 86 -9.65 14.09 7.71
CA LEU A 86 -8.82 13.48 8.75
C LEU A 86 -9.50 13.41 10.12
N LYS A 87 -10.78 13.82 10.25
CA LYS A 87 -11.50 13.84 11.55
C LYS A 87 -11.58 12.48 12.24
N LYS A 88 -11.44 11.37 11.50
CA LYS A 88 -11.60 10.01 12.02
C LYS A 88 -10.30 9.19 11.99
N VAL A 89 -9.14 9.80 11.75
CA VAL A 89 -7.84 9.09 11.68
C VAL A 89 -7.41 8.41 12.98
N GLY A 90 -8.04 8.72 14.11
CA GLY A 90 -7.87 7.97 15.35
C GLY A 90 -8.34 6.50 15.27
N LEU A 91 -9.14 6.16 14.26
CA LEU A 91 -9.58 4.79 13.97
C LEU A 91 -8.57 4.00 13.14
N LEU A 92 -7.48 4.63 12.70
CA LEU A 92 -6.42 3.93 11.96
C LEU A 92 -5.67 2.99 12.89
N ASN A 93 -5.59 1.72 12.48
CA ASN A 93 -4.67 0.77 13.06
C ASN A 93 -3.21 1.24 12.86
N PRO A 94 -2.30 0.98 13.81
CA PRO A 94 -0.89 1.30 13.66
C PRO A 94 -0.30 0.64 12.41
N ILE A 95 0.48 1.35 11.60
CA ILE A 95 1.11 0.75 10.41
C ILE A 95 2.47 0.15 10.76
N ASN A 96 3.23 0.78 11.66
CA ASN A 96 4.50 0.29 12.22
C ASN A 96 5.52 -0.17 11.16
N ILE A 97 5.54 0.51 10.01
CA ILE A 97 6.64 0.38 9.04
C ILE A 97 7.94 0.95 9.64
N PRO A 98 9.12 0.58 9.12
CA PRO A 98 10.43 1.02 9.62
C PRO A 98 10.53 2.53 9.96
N SER A 99 9.97 3.40 9.11
CA SER A 99 10.00 4.85 9.34
C SER A 99 9.13 5.34 10.51
N HIS A 100 8.26 4.51 11.06
CA HIS A 100 7.41 4.82 12.22
C HIS A 100 8.05 4.39 13.54
N ILE A 101 8.91 3.37 13.49
CA ILE A 101 9.58 2.80 14.66
C ILE A 101 10.88 3.57 14.86
N VAL A 102 10.76 4.78 15.38
CA VAL A 102 11.90 5.63 15.75
C VAL A 102 11.99 5.75 17.26
N SER A 103 13.21 5.65 17.77
CA SER A 103 13.48 5.94 19.18
C SER A 103 13.36 7.45 19.43
N LYS A 104 12.89 7.85 20.63
CA LYS A 104 12.93 9.26 21.03
C LYS A 104 14.37 9.78 21.10
N GLU A 105 15.29 8.93 21.55
CA GLU A 105 16.72 9.21 21.55
C GLU A 105 17.35 8.75 20.23
N PRO A 106 18.33 9.49 19.69
CA PRO A 106 19.05 9.11 18.48
C PRO A 106 19.81 7.80 18.69
N ILE A 107 19.85 6.95 17.66
CA ILE A 107 20.66 5.72 17.64
C ILE A 107 21.56 5.77 16.41
N GLU A 108 22.86 5.48 16.59
CA GLU A 108 23.81 5.45 15.48
C GLU A 108 23.44 4.37 14.46
N GLY A 109 23.50 4.70 13.18
CA GLY A 109 23.04 3.83 12.09
C GLY A 109 21.54 3.94 11.79
N GLU A 110 20.76 4.69 12.57
CA GLU A 110 19.32 4.88 12.31
C GLU A 110 19.10 5.87 11.15
N TYR A 111 18.23 5.48 10.22
CA TYR A 111 17.72 6.36 9.18
C TYR A 111 16.41 7.00 9.63
N ARG A 112 16.29 8.32 9.48
CA ARG A 112 15.07 9.06 9.81
C ARG A 112 14.55 9.84 8.62
N LEU A 113 13.23 9.78 8.42
CA LEU A 113 12.54 10.66 7.49
C LEU A 113 12.30 12.02 8.12
N GLY A 114 12.39 13.07 7.33
CA GLY A 114 12.09 14.40 7.81
C GLY A 114 11.45 15.33 6.80
N LYS A 115 10.91 16.41 7.34
CA LYS A 115 10.28 17.50 6.60
C LYS A 115 10.52 18.79 7.38
N LYS A 116 11.01 19.83 6.70
CA LYS A 116 11.29 21.16 7.31
C LYS A 116 12.15 21.07 8.58
N GLY A 117 13.23 20.28 8.54
CA GLY A 117 14.14 20.10 9.67
C GLY A 117 13.63 19.21 10.81
N ILE A 118 12.43 18.64 10.72
CA ILE A 118 11.84 17.77 11.76
C ILE A 118 12.13 16.31 11.44
N PHE A 119 12.85 15.63 12.32
CA PHE A 119 13.26 14.21 12.17
C PHE A 119 12.92 13.37 13.41
N GLY A 120 11.97 13.83 14.24
CA GLY A 120 11.64 13.13 15.50
C GLY A 120 12.74 13.21 16.56
N LEU A 121 13.65 14.18 16.42
CA LEU A 121 14.68 14.52 17.39
C LEU A 121 14.20 15.67 18.29
N LYS A 122 14.85 15.88 19.44
CA LYS A 122 14.51 16.96 20.38
C LYS A 122 14.52 18.34 19.73
N ASN A 123 15.53 18.60 18.89
CA ASN A 123 15.70 19.87 18.19
C ASN A 123 15.52 19.70 16.68
N LYS A 124 15.01 20.76 16.02
CA LYS A 124 15.01 20.83 14.57
C LYS A 124 16.44 20.96 14.04
N LEU A 125 16.72 20.31 12.92
CA LEU A 125 17.99 20.39 12.24
C LEU A 125 17.95 21.44 11.14
N LYS A 126 19.09 22.10 10.87
CA LYS A 126 19.25 23.07 9.77
C LYS A 126 19.48 22.36 8.43
N THR A 127 18.54 21.51 8.04
CA THR A 127 18.55 20.82 6.74
C THR A 127 17.13 20.62 6.24
N ASN A 128 16.97 20.63 4.92
CA ASN A 128 15.73 20.31 4.22
C ASN A 128 15.75 18.89 3.62
N ALA A 129 16.79 18.10 3.90
CA ALA A 129 16.88 16.72 3.42
C ALA A 129 15.67 15.90 3.87
N ARG A 130 15.21 15.01 2.99
CA ARG A 130 14.10 14.10 3.30
C ARG A 130 14.55 12.96 4.22
N ILE A 131 15.81 12.54 4.11
CA ILE A 131 16.37 11.42 4.86
C ILE A 131 17.69 11.85 5.50
N ILE A 132 17.89 11.48 6.75
CA ILE A 132 19.18 11.58 7.44
C ILE A 132 19.61 10.22 7.96
N LEU A 133 20.92 10.04 8.09
CA LEU A 133 21.55 8.96 8.83
C LEU A 133 22.20 9.54 10.09
N ILE A 134 21.91 8.96 11.25
CA ILE A 134 22.58 9.33 12.50
C ILE A 134 23.94 8.65 12.53
N THR A 135 25.02 9.43 12.55
CA THR A 135 26.40 8.94 12.51
C THR A 135 27.11 8.98 13.86
N ASN A 136 26.65 9.85 14.77
CA ASN A 136 27.13 9.93 16.15
C ASN A 136 25.98 10.44 17.03
N THR A 137 25.85 9.91 18.24
CA THR A 137 24.83 10.33 19.22
C THR A 137 25.32 11.40 20.19
N LYS A 138 26.63 11.46 20.48
CA LYS A 138 27.23 12.39 21.44
C LYS A 138 28.63 12.86 20.97
N PRO A 139 28.76 14.05 20.35
CA PRO A 139 27.67 14.97 19.99
C PRO A 139 26.79 14.40 18.87
N LEU A 140 25.54 14.86 18.78
CA LEU A 140 24.64 14.46 17.71
C LEU A 140 25.21 14.91 16.37
N GLN A 141 25.60 13.96 15.52
CA GLN A 141 26.00 14.19 14.14
C GLN A 141 25.09 13.40 13.21
N VAL A 142 24.71 14.04 12.11
CA VAL A 142 23.88 13.43 11.08
C VAL A 142 24.49 13.69 9.72
N LYS A 143 24.24 12.77 8.79
CA LYS A 143 24.57 12.94 7.38
C LYS A 143 23.27 12.94 6.58
N GLU A 144 23.14 13.89 5.66
CA GLU A 144 22.07 13.85 4.67
C GLU A 144 22.24 12.61 3.81
N TYR A 145 21.14 11.94 3.52
CA TYR A 145 21.17 10.69 2.78
C TYR A 145 20.09 10.71 1.70
N THR A 146 20.34 10.04 0.58
CA THR A 146 19.48 10.12 -0.61
C THR A 146 18.49 8.97 -0.72
N PHE A 147 18.70 7.89 0.03
CA PHE A 147 17.96 6.65 -0.10
C PHE A 147 17.59 6.03 1.26
N TYR A 148 16.35 5.62 1.45
CA TYR A 148 15.97 4.92 2.68
C TYR A 148 16.00 3.41 2.42
N PRO A 149 16.85 2.62 3.12
CA PRO A 149 17.07 1.23 2.77
C PRO A 149 15.87 0.33 3.00
N TYR A 150 15.07 0.62 4.02
CA TYR A 150 13.96 -0.24 4.40
C TYR A 150 12.65 0.14 3.72
N TYR A 151 11.68 -0.76 3.77
CA TYR A 151 10.36 -0.54 3.19
C TYR A 151 9.65 0.67 3.83
N LEU A 152 9.28 1.66 3.02
CA LEU A 152 8.65 2.92 3.45
C LEU A 152 7.13 2.94 3.33
N GLY A 153 6.52 1.80 3.01
CA GLY A 153 5.14 1.75 2.53
C GLY A 153 5.08 1.77 1.00
N PHE A 154 3.89 2.00 0.48
CA PHE A 154 3.58 1.99 -0.95
C PHE A 154 3.35 3.41 -1.47
N LYS A 155 3.53 3.60 -2.78
CA LYS A 155 3.08 4.81 -3.47
C LYS A 155 1.65 4.63 -3.95
N MET A 156 0.88 5.70 -3.98
CA MET A 156 -0.51 5.67 -4.44
C MET A 156 -0.66 6.47 -5.73
N HIS A 157 -1.46 5.92 -6.65
CA HIS A 157 -1.77 6.51 -7.95
C HIS A 157 -3.26 6.37 -8.25
N PHE A 158 -3.82 7.31 -9.00
CA PHE A 158 -5.13 7.17 -9.62
C PHE A 158 -4.93 7.01 -11.14
N ILE A 159 -5.63 6.06 -11.73
CA ILE A 159 -5.56 5.75 -13.16
C ILE A 159 -6.95 5.57 -13.73
N ASP A 160 -7.08 5.83 -15.02
CA ASP A 160 -8.27 5.47 -15.79
C ASP A 160 -8.25 3.96 -16.09
N TYR A 161 -9.44 3.40 -16.30
CA TYR A 161 -9.61 1.96 -16.47
C TYR A 161 -8.91 1.43 -17.73
N GLU A 162 -8.84 2.24 -18.79
CA GLU A 162 -8.18 1.90 -20.06
C GLU A 162 -6.69 1.61 -19.90
N LYS A 163 -6.04 2.25 -18.91
CA LYS A 163 -4.61 2.04 -18.61
C LYS A 163 -4.30 0.64 -18.09
N LEU A 164 -5.30 -0.17 -17.76
CA LEU A 164 -5.08 -1.58 -17.41
C LEU A 164 -4.37 -2.35 -18.53
N ARG A 165 -4.54 -1.94 -19.78
CA ARG A 165 -3.90 -2.58 -20.94
C ARG A 165 -2.39 -2.30 -21.02
N ASP A 166 -1.91 -1.29 -20.29
CA ASP A 166 -0.49 -0.94 -20.24
C ASP A 166 0.30 -1.86 -19.27
N PHE A 167 -0.39 -2.65 -18.45
CA PHE A 167 0.23 -3.56 -17.49
C PHE A 167 0.49 -4.94 -18.11
N ASN A 168 1.70 -5.15 -18.62
CA ASN A 168 2.15 -6.45 -19.16
C ASN A 168 2.29 -7.55 -18.08
N ASN A 169 2.31 -7.15 -16.80
CA ASN A 169 2.45 -8.03 -15.64
C ASN A 169 1.14 -8.17 -14.83
N LEU A 170 -0.01 -7.98 -15.48
CA LEU A 170 -1.32 -8.00 -14.84
C LEU A 170 -1.75 -9.42 -14.47
N ILE A 171 -2.10 -9.61 -13.21
CA ILE A 171 -2.80 -10.79 -12.68
C ILE A 171 -4.18 -10.35 -12.19
N ILE A 172 -5.22 -11.09 -12.56
CA ILE A 172 -6.60 -10.78 -12.17
C ILE A 172 -7.09 -11.81 -11.15
N ALA A 173 -7.48 -11.34 -9.97
CA ALA A 173 -8.17 -12.16 -8.97
C ALA A 173 -9.65 -12.31 -9.35
N SER A 174 -10.07 -13.53 -9.67
CA SER A 174 -11.46 -13.84 -10.04
C SER A 174 -11.86 -15.24 -9.61
N ARG A 175 -13.12 -15.41 -9.19
CA ARG A 175 -13.70 -16.70 -8.81
C ARG A 175 -13.62 -17.76 -9.93
N SER A 176 -13.68 -17.31 -11.19
CA SER A 176 -13.59 -18.18 -12.37
C SER A 176 -12.15 -18.45 -12.83
N GLY A 177 -11.14 -17.95 -12.10
CA GLY A 177 -9.74 -18.13 -12.43
C GLY A 177 -9.20 -19.52 -12.09
N LYS A 178 -8.00 -19.81 -12.58
CA LYS A 178 -7.26 -21.05 -12.31
C LYS A 178 -6.72 -21.05 -10.87
N ASN A 179 -6.35 -22.22 -10.34
CA ASN A 179 -5.68 -22.32 -9.05
C ASN A 179 -4.25 -21.74 -9.14
N PRO A 180 -3.89 -20.65 -8.43
CA PRO A 180 -2.58 -20.01 -8.56
C PRO A 180 -1.42 -20.92 -8.14
N LEU A 181 -1.65 -21.90 -7.27
CA LEU A 181 -0.59 -22.79 -6.79
C LEU A 181 -0.12 -23.77 -7.86
N GLU A 182 -1.01 -24.20 -8.75
CA GLU A 182 -0.66 -25.05 -9.91
C GLU A 182 0.19 -24.29 -10.93
N PHE A 183 0.11 -22.96 -10.94
CA PHE A 183 0.84 -22.06 -11.84
C PHE A 183 1.93 -21.25 -11.12
N ALA A 184 2.39 -21.71 -9.95
CA ALA A 184 3.34 -20.97 -9.12
C ALA A 184 4.66 -20.61 -9.85
N ASN A 185 5.17 -21.52 -10.69
CA ASN A 185 6.39 -21.28 -11.47
C ASN A 185 6.21 -20.19 -12.55
N GLU A 186 5.04 -20.16 -13.19
CA GLU A 186 4.69 -19.13 -14.18
C GLU A 186 4.57 -17.76 -13.50
N ILE A 187 3.84 -17.68 -12.39
CA ILE A 187 3.67 -16.46 -11.59
C ILE A 187 5.02 -15.94 -11.10
N ARG A 188 5.89 -16.83 -10.59
CA ARG A 188 7.24 -16.46 -10.16
C ARG A 188 8.06 -15.93 -11.32
N SER A 189 8.02 -16.61 -12.48
CA SER A 189 8.76 -16.17 -13.68
C SER A 189 8.30 -14.80 -14.16
N LEU A 190 7.00 -14.52 -14.10
CA LEU A 190 6.44 -13.19 -14.41
C LEU A 190 6.97 -12.12 -13.45
N TYR A 191 6.91 -12.40 -12.13
CA TYR A 191 7.43 -11.51 -11.10
C TYR A 191 8.91 -11.18 -11.30
N GLU A 192 9.72 -12.18 -11.64
CA GLU A 192 11.14 -12.02 -11.87
C GLU A 192 11.47 -11.13 -13.08
N ARG A 193 10.68 -11.29 -14.15
CA ARG A 193 10.83 -10.49 -15.37
C ARG A 193 10.43 -9.04 -15.13
N GLU A 194 9.22 -8.81 -14.63
CA GLU A 194 8.55 -7.50 -14.70
C GLU A 194 7.88 -7.05 -13.38
N GLY A 195 7.93 -7.86 -12.32
CA GLY A 195 7.07 -7.68 -11.15
C GLY A 195 5.65 -8.23 -11.40
N ILE A 196 4.71 -7.91 -10.52
CA ILE A 196 3.30 -8.31 -10.65
C ILE A 196 2.41 -7.11 -10.37
N SER A 197 1.36 -6.97 -11.15
CA SER A 197 0.25 -6.06 -10.86
C SER A 197 -1.02 -6.87 -10.62
N LEU A 198 -1.43 -7.00 -9.36
CA LEU A 198 -2.63 -7.76 -8.99
C LEU A 198 -3.85 -6.83 -9.00
N LEU A 199 -4.80 -7.12 -9.88
CA LEU A 199 -6.11 -6.49 -9.91
C LEU A 199 -7.11 -7.29 -9.08
N ILE A 200 -7.79 -6.59 -8.18
CA ILE A 200 -8.93 -7.13 -7.43
C ILE A 200 -10.18 -6.42 -7.93
N GLY A 201 -11.05 -7.18 -8.57
CA GLY A 201 -12.19 -6.65 -9.31
C GLY A 201 -13.20 -5.89 -8.44
N PRO A 202 -14.04 -5.05 -9.06
CA PRO A 202 -15.05 -4.29 -8.33
C PRO A 202 -16.19 -5.22 -7.85
N PRO A 203 -16.86 -4.89 -6.73
CA PRO A 203 -17.82 -5.78 -6.06
C PRO A 203 -19.01 -6.21 -6.95
N GLN A 204 -19.43 -5.38 -7.90
CA GLN A 204 -20.67 -5.56 -8.65
C GLN A 204 -20.53 -6.38 -9.95
N GLY A 205 -19.35 -6.95 -10.23
CA GLY A 205 -19.17 -7.97 -11.26
C GLY A 205 -19.82 -7.67 -12.62
N GLY A 206 -19.27 -6.74 -13.40
CA GLY A 206 -19.84 -6.39 -14.72
C GLY A 206 -18.88 -5.69 -15.65
N LEU A 207 -18.14 -4.70 -15.16
CA LEU A 207 -17.13 -3.94 -15.91
C LEU A 207 -16.06 -4.85 -16.56
N LEU A 208 -15.71 -5.93 -15.86
CA LEU A 208 -14.63 -6.82 -16.25
C LEU A 208 -15.05 -7.97 -17.19
N LYS A 209 -16.34 -8.27 -17.37
CA LYS A 209 -16.74 -9.57 -17.97
C LYS A 209 -16.36 -9.75 -19.45
N LYS A 210 -16.31 -8.69 -20.25
CA LYS A 210 -15.98 -8.76 -21.68
C LYS A 210 -14.49 -8.58 -21.96
N GLU A 211 -13.82 -7.72 -21.20
CA GLU A 211 -12.40 -7.44 -21.41
C GLU A 211 -11.47 -8.37 -20.63
N VAL A 212 -11.89 -8.92 -19.47
CA VAL A 212 -11.02 -9.81 -18.69
C VAL A 212 -10.70 -11.10 -19.43
N LYS A 213 -11.56 -11.55 -20.35
CA LYS A 213 -11.30 -12.76 -21.15
C LYS A 213 -10.07 -12.65 -22.08
N SER A 214 -9.59 -11.44 -22.38
CA SER A 214 -8.38 -11.28 -23.19
C SER A 214 -7.09 -11.33 -22.37
N PHE A 215 -7.17 -11.41 -21.03
CA PHE A 215 -5.99 -11.48 -20.17
C PHE A 215 -5.65 -12.94 -19.84
N GLU A 216 -4.35 -13.26 -19.88
CA GLU A 216 -3.87 -14.64 -19.74
C GLU A 216 -3.84 -15.12 -18.28
N HIS A 217 -3.51 -14.23 -17.34
CA HIS A 217 -3.28 -14.55 -15.93
C HIS A 217 -4.50 -14.23 -15.05
N ILE A 218 -5.46 -15.14 -15.02
CA ILE A 218 -6.65 -15.04 -14.16
C ILE A 218 -6.65 -16.19 -13.16
N TYR A 219 -6.59 -15.87 -11.87
CA TYR A 219 -6.52 -16.87 -10.81
C TYR A 219 -7.59 -16.68 -9.74
N ASN A 220 -8.05 -17.81 -9.18
CA ASN A 220 -8.90 -17.85 -8.02
C ASN A 220 -8.04 -18.11 -6.76
N PHE A 221 -7.79 -17.04 -6.00
CA PHE A 221 -7.02 -17.10 -4.75
C PHE A 221 -7.82 -17.61 -3.55
N ILE A 222 -9.13 -17.81 -3.68
CA ILE A 222 -10.00 -18.31 -2.60
C ILE A 222 -10.92 -19.40 -3.17
N PRO A 223 -10.36 -20.57 -3.55
CA PRO A 223 -11.17 -21.69 -4.02
C PRO A 223 -12.10 -22.19 -2.91
N ASN A 224 -13.23 -22.78 -3.30
CA ASN A 224 -14.23 -23.33 -2.36
C ASN A 224 -14.73 -22.33 -1.31
N GLN A 225 -14.88 -21.05 -1.69
CA GLN A 225 -15.41 -20.02 -0.81
C GLN A 225 -16.76 -20.42 -0.19
N GLY A 226 -16.88 -20.24 1.13
CA GLY A 226 -18.09 -20.55 1.89
C GLY A 226 -19.16 -19.44 1.89
N VAL A 227 -18.86 -18.29 1.27
CA VAL A 227 -19.76 -17.15 1.17
C VAL A 227 -20.08 -16.85 -0.30
N LYS A 228 -21.20 -16.18 -0.55
CA LYS A 228 -21.60 -15.80 -1.91
C LYS A 228 -20.62 -14.81 -2.55
N ASP A 229 -20.29 -13.75 -1.81
CA ASP A 229 -19.48 -12.63 -2.25
C ASP A 229 -18.32 -12.41 -1.26
N ILE A 230 -17.12 -12.22 -1.79
CA ILE A 230 -15.91 -11.92 -1.00
C ILE A 230 -15.63 -10.43 -1.14
N ARG A 231 -15.42 -9.73 -0.01
CA ARG A 231 -15.13 -8.30 -0.03
C ARG A 231 -13.72 -8.04 -0.56
N ALA A 232 -13.48 -6.83 -1.08
CA ALA A 232 -12.20 -6.48 -1.70
C ALA A 232 -11.02 -6.62 -0.71
N GLU A 233 -11.20 -6.20 0.55
CA GLU A 233 -10.19 -6.33 1.60
C GLU A 233 -9.89 -7.80 1.98
N GLU A 234 -10.88 -8.68 1.93
CA GLU A 234 -10.74 -10.12 2.18
C GLU A 234 -10.02 -10.82 1.01
N ALA A 235 -10.41 -10.46 -0.22
CA ALA A 235 -9.72 -10.91 -1.43
C ALA A 235 -8.26 -10.43 -1.46
N LEU A 236 -8.00 -9.20 -1.01
CA LEU A 236 -6.68 -8.60 -0.97
C LEU A 236 -5.75 -9.35 -0.02
N VAL A 237 -6.15 -9.56 1.23
CA VAL A 237 -5.31 -10.26 2.20
C VAL A 237 -5.05 -11.71 1.77
N SER A 238 -6.06 -12.40 1.24
CA SER A 238 -5.92 -13.80 0.83
C SER A 238 -5.01 -13.96 -0.39
N SER A 239 -5.22 -13.12 -1.42
CA SER A 239 -4.43 -13.16 -2.65
C SER A 239 -2.96 -12.80 -2.37
N LEU A 240 -2.72 -11.75 -1.59
CA LEU A 240 -1.36 -11.36 -1.22
C LEU A 240 -0.67 -12.38 -0.32
N SER A 241 -1.40 -13.09 0.54
CA SER A 241 -0.84 -14.19 1.34
C SER A 241 -0.30 -15.30 0.44
N ILE A 242 -1.10 -15.75 -0.54
CA ILE A 242 -0.69 -16.79 -1.49
C ILE A 242 0.47 -16.30 -2.36
N LEU A 243 0.39 -15.10 -2.93
CA LEU A 243 1.49 -14.52 -3.71
C LEU A 243 2.76 -14.42 -2.87
N ASN A 244 2.68 -14.03 -1.60
CA ASN A 244 3.85 -13.96 -0.73
C ASN A 244 4.57 -15.31 -0.63
N PHE A 245 3.84 -16.42 -0.50
CA PHE A 245 4.43 -17.76 -0.51
C PHE A 245 5.01 -18.17 -1.87
N ILE A 246 4.37 -17.79 -2.97
CA ILE A 246 4.86 -18.10 -4.32
C ILE A 246 6.15 -17.32 -4.62
N LEU A 247 6.19 -16.04 -4.25
CA LEU A 247 7.25 -15.10 -4.63
C LEU A 247 8.47 -15.14 -3.72
N GLY A 248 8.30 -15.51 -2.44
CA GLY A 248 9.34 -15.35 -1.40
C GLY A 248 9.30 -13.96 -0.77
#